data_AF-A0ABD8AMI7-F1
#
_entry.id   AF-A0ABD8AMI7-F1
#
_cell.length_a   1.000
_cell.length_b   1.000
_cell.length_c   1.000
_cell.angle_alpha   90.00
_cell.angle_beta   90.00
_cell.angle_gamma   90.00
#
_symmetry.space_group_name_H-M   'P 1'
#
loop_
_entity.id
_entity.type
_entity.pdbx_description
1 polymer ?
#
loop_
_entity_poly.entity_id
_entity_poly.type
_entity_poly.pdbx_seq_one_letter_code
_entity_poly.pdbx_strand_id
1 'polypeptide(L)'
;MIKYRYTIEYKEDFNEVIVDLGIDSSLKNGYLISNSLGSDIFGDFATIQEEIGNLIELLKGEITLYEGGGNVNLIRSDQSFTTFEDIFAEEDEEDSTCEIETLEYVKILLLWAKENFQYKSQRGVILKEEGQVALEWLNEKYIEVLVLGQKIERINNLKLIE
;
A
#
# COMPACT_ATOMS: atom_id res chain seq x y z
N MET A 1 3.51 10.98 6.93
CA MET A 1 4.07 9.98 7.85
C MET A 1 3.06 8.86 8.00
N ILE A 2 3.51 7.61 8.04
CA ILE A 2 2.66 6.43 8.24
C ILE A 2 2.35 6.30 9.73
N LYS A 3 1.11 5.95 10.06
CA LYS A 3 0.60 5.84 11.44
C LYS A 3 1.17 4.61 12.18
N TYR A 4 1.35 3.51 11.46
CA TYR A 4 1.74 2.21 12.00
C TYR A 4 3.27 2.04 12.08
N ARG A 5 3.72 1.21 13.01
CA ARG A 5 5.10 0.74 13.11
C ARG A 5 5.38 -0.27 12.00
N TYR A 6 6.52 -0.12 11.38
CA TYR A 6 6.99 -1.06 10.37
C TYR A 6 8.52 -1.12 10.37
N THR A 7 9.05 -2.21 9.82
CA THR A 7 10.47 -2.33 9.42
C THR A 7 10.57 -2.52 7.92
N ILE A 8 11.73 -2.16 7.35
CA ILE A 8 12.05 -2.41 5.95
C ILE A 8 13.19 -3.42 5.92
N GLU A 9 12.98 -4.53 5.21
CA GLU A 9 14.00 -5.54 4.95
C GLU A 9 14.32 -5.61 3.46
N TYR A 10 15.61 -5.78 3.13
CA TYR A 10 16.09 -5.95 1.77
C TYR A 10 16.56 -7.40 1.60
N LYS A 11 15.92 -8.14 0.70
CA LYS A 11 16.26 -9.55 0.42
C LYS A 11 17.12 -9.61 -0.84
N GLU A 12 18.44 -9.69 -0.65
CA GLU A 12 19.41 -9.68 -1.74
C GLU A 12 19.23 -10.82 -2.75
N ASP A 13 18.89 -12.01 -2.26
CA ASP A 13 18.75 -13.23 -3.09
C ASP A 13 17.59 -13.14 -4.07
N PHE A 14 16.57 -12.34 -3.73
CA PHE A 14 15.35 -12.17 -4.54
C PHE A 14 15.25 -10.78 -5.19
N ASN A 15 16.14 -9.85 -4.85
CA ASN A 15 16.07 -8.43 -5.20
C ASN A 15 14.73 -7.78 -4.78
N GLU A 16 14.27 -8.12 -3.57
CA GLU A 16 12.97 -7.70 -3.04
C GLU A 16 13.11 -6.80 -1.82
N VAL A 17 12.09 -5.98 -1.62
CA VAL A 17 11.90 -5.16 -0.42
C VAL A 17 10.64 -5.63 0.29
N ILE A 18 10.76 -5.87 1.59
CA ILE A 18 9.65 -6.26 2.47
C ILE A 18 9.40 -5.10 3.43
N VAL A 19 8.15 -4.64 3.48
CA VAL A 19 7.66 -3.75 4.55
C VAL A 19 6.93 -4.62 5.56
N ASP A 20 7.54 -4.85 6.72
CA ASP A 20 6.98 -5.72 7.75
C ASP A 20 6.12 -4.89 8.74
N LEU A 21 4.81 -5.10 8.67
CA LEU A 21 3.79 -4.52 9.54
C LEU A 21 3.32 -5.49 10.65
N GLY A 22 3.80 -6.73 10.67
CA GLY A 22 3.44 -7.72 11.70
C GLY A 22 3.95 -7.34 13.09
N ILE A 23 4.90 -6.42 13.18
CA ILE A 23 5.45 -5.91 14.44
C ILE A 23 4.54 -4.91 15.15
N ASP A 24 3.52 -4.36 14.48
CA ASP A 24 2.60 -3.40 15.09
C ASP A 24 1.44 -4.12 15.77
N SER A 25 1.47 -4.17 17.11
CA SER A 25 0.42 -4.81 17.91
C SER A 25 -0.96 -4.14 17.82
N SER A 26 -1.06 -2.92 17.29
CA SER A 26 -2.34 -2.23 17.06
C SER A 26 -3.00 -2.63 15.74
N LEU A 27 -2.25 -3.28 14.85
CA LEU A 27 -2.73 -3.73 13.56
C LEU A 27 -2.91 -5.26 13.58
N LYS A 28 -4.15 -5.70 13.81
CA LYS A 28 -4.49 -7.13 13.79
C LYS A 28 -4.11 -7.72 12.42
N ASN A 29 -3.34 -8.81 12.43
CA ASN A 29 -2.88 -9.51 11.23
C ASN A 29 -2.16 -8.61 10.21
N GLY A 30 -1.39 -7.62 10.67
CA GLY A 30 -0.64 -6.70 9.79
C GLY A 30 0.28 -7.37 8.76
N TYR A 31 0.68 -8.63 9.01
CA TYR A 31 1.44 -9.44 8.05
C TYR A 31 0.70 -9.67 6.73
N LEU A 32 -0.64 -9.63 6.70
CA LEU A 32 -1.44 -9.74 5.46
C LEU A 32 -1.19 -8.57 4.52
N ILE A 33 -0.97 -7.37 5.07
CA ILE A 33 -0.55 -6.20 4.28
C ILE A 33 0.86 -6.44 3.75
N SER A 34 1.80 -6.89 4.58
CA SER A 34 3.17 -7.21 4.15
C SER A 34 3.17 -8.19 2.97
N ASN A 35 2.36 -9.25 3.05
CA ASN A 35 2.22 -10.27 2.01
C ASN A 35 1.60 -9.71 0.72
N SER A 36 0.67 -8.75 0.83
CA SER A 36 0.06 -8.09 -0.34
C SER A 36 1.04 -7.25 -1.17
N LEU A 37 2.18 -6.89 -0.60
CA LEU A 37 3.22 -6.07 -1.23
C LEU A 37 4.32 -6.95 -1.87
N GLY A 38 4.07 -8.25 -2.06
CA GLY A 38 4.98 -9.17 -2.72
C GLY A 38 5.32 -8.72 -4.15
N SER A 39 6.57 -8.94 -4.56
CA SER A 39 7.03 -8.55 -5.90
C SER A 39 6.41 -9.40 -7.03
N ASP A 40 5.89 -10.58 -6.67
CA ASP A 40 5.08 -11.46 -7.49
C ASP A 40 3.67 -10.94 -7.76
N ILE A 41 3.20 -9.98 -6.96
CA ILE A 41 1.91 -9.29 -7.13
C ILE A 41 2.10 -8.02 -7.98
N PHE A 42 3.18 -7.28 -7.73
CA PHE A 42 3.52 -6.04 -8.44
C PHE A 42 4.73 -6.24 -9.36
N GLY A 43 4.48 -6.89 -10.50
CA GLY A 43 5.52 -7.31 -11.44
C GLY A 43 6.18 -6.18 -12.24
N ASP A 44 5.47 -5.08 -12.49
CA ASP A 44 5.99 -3.94 -13.25
C ASP A 44 5.46 -2.58 -12.77
N PHE A 45 6.05 -1.51 -13.31
CA PHE A 45 5.68 -0.15 -12.94
C PHE A 45 4.26 0.24 -13.38
N ALA A 46 3.78 -0.27 -14.51
CA ALA A 46 2.45 0.05 -15.01
C ALA A 46 1.35 -0.46 -14.08
N THR A 47 1.51 -1.68 -13.56
CA THR A 47 0.61 -2.30 -12.59
C THR A 47 0.54 -1.46 -11.30
N ILE A 48 1.70 -1.00 -10.81
CA ILE A 48 1.78 -0.13 -9.64
C ILE A 48 1.10 1.22 -9.89
N GLN A 49 1.24 1.78 -11.10
CA GLN A 49 0.58 3.04 -11.48
C GLN A 49 -0.94 2.91 -11.48
N GLU A 50 -1.47 1.80 -12.01
CA GLU A 50 -2.90 1.51 -12.04
C GLU A 50 -3.47 1.36 -10.62
N GLU A 51 -2.83 0.51 -9.79
CA GLU A 51 -3.23 0.27 -8.41
C GLU A 51 -3.30 1.58 -7.60
N ILE A 52 -2.20 2.34 -7.58
CA ILE A 52 -2.13 3.61 -6.86
C ILE A 52 -3.12 4.63 -7.44
N GLY A 53 -3.31 4.63 -8.76
CA GLY A 53 -4.27 5.49 -9.44
C GLY A 53 -5.69 5.27 -8.93
N ASN A 54 -6.15 4.02 -8.97
CA ASN A 54 -7.49 3.63 -8.53
C ASN A 54 -7.73 3.98 -7.05
N LEU A 55 -6.76 3.70 -6.17
CA LEU A 55 -6.87 4.03 -4.75
C LEU A 55 -6.90 5.56 -4.52
N ILE A 56 -6.21 6.36 -5.33
CA ILE A 56 -6.28 7.83 -5.25
C ILE A 56 -7.64 8.34 -5.73
N GLU A 57 -8.20 7.79 -6.80
CA GLU A 57 -9.57 8.11 -7.27
C GLU A 57 -10.61 7.77 -6.20
N LEU A 58 -10.44 6.64 -5.51
CA LEU A 58 -11.27 6.24 -4.37
C LEU A 58 -11.17 7.25 -3.22
N LEU A 59 -9.96 7.69 -2.85
CA LEU A 59 -9.76 8.71 -1.81
C LEU A 59 -10.36 10.07 -2.19
N LYS A 60 -10.40 10.41 -3.48
CA LYS A 60 -11.09 11.60 -4.01
C LYS A 60 -12.62 11.47 -4.01
N GLY A 61 -13.15 10.26 -3.85
CA GLY A 61 -14.57 9.95 -3.97
C GLY A 61 -15.07 9.89 -5.41
N GLU A 62 -14.16 9.68 -6.38
CA GLU A 62 -14.49 9.53 -7.80
C GLU A 62 -15.02 8.12 -8.10
N ILE A 63 -14.55 7.13 -7.35
CA ILE A 63 -15.11 5.77 -7.28
C ILE A 63 -15.48 5.45 -5.82
N THR A 64 -16.36 4.47 -5.62
CA THR A 64 -16.91 4.14 -4.28
C THR A 64 -16.32 2.88 -3.66
N LEU A 65 -15.85 1.96 -4.50
CA LEU A 65 -15.30 0.68 -4.10
C LEU A 65 -14.19 0.32 -5.08
N TYR A 66 -13.09 -0.16 -4.54
CA TYR A 66 -12.02 -0.79 -5.27
C TYR A 66 -11.86 -2.22 -4.77
N GLU A 67 -11.78 -3.18 -5.70
CA GLU A 67 -11.45 -4.56 -5.40
C GLU A 67 -10.20 -4.94 -6.19
N GLY A 68 -9.20 -5.43 -5.48
CA GLY A 68 -7.94 -5.91 -6.03
C GLY A 68 -7.49 -7.16 -5.29
N GLY A 69 -6.20 -7.42 -5.32
CA GLY A 69 -5.60 -8.57 -4.66
C GLY A 69 -4.63 -9.32 -5.56
N GLY A 70 -4.02 -10.35 -4.98
CA GLY A 70 -3.03 -11.18 -5.66
C GLY A 70 -3.29 -12.67 -5.42
N ASN A 71 -2.25 -13.48 -5.58
CA ASN A 71 -2.35 -14.93 -5.44
C ASN A 71 -2.63 -15.41 -4.00
N VAL A 72 -2.55 -14.51 -3.01
CA VAL A 72 -2.56 -14.86 -1.59
C VAL A 72 -3.59 -14.08 -0.77
N ASN A 73 -4.25 -13.08 -1.35
CA ASN A 73 -5.24 -12.28 -0.63
C ASN A 73 -6.24 -11.59 -1.56
N LEU A 74 -7.43 -11.32 -1.02
CA LEU A 74 -8.40 -10.38 -1.58
C LEU A 74 -8.23 -9.03 -0.88
N ILE A 75 -8.23 -7.95 -1.66
CA ILE A 75 -8.13 -6.58 -1.15
C ILE A 75 -9.42 -5.86 -1.53
N ARG A 76 -10.12 -5.31 -0.53
CA ARG A 76 -11.29 -4.46 -0.74
C ARG A 76 -11.07 -3.12 -0.09
N SER A 77 -11.28 -2.04 -0.83
CA SER A 77 -11.12 -0.69 -0.32
C SER A 77 -12.35 0.15 -0.59
N ASP A 78 -12.84 0.81 0.46
CA ASP A 78 -13.68 2.00 0.31
C ASP A 78 -12.87 3.27 0.64
N GLN A 79 -13.52 4.44 0.66
CA GLN A 79 -12.82 5.70 0.95
C GLN A 79 -12.18 5.75 2.35
N SER A 80 -12.72 4.97 3.30
CA SER A 80 -12.35 4.97 4.71
C SER A 80 -11.38 3.86 5.06
N PHE A 81 -11.67 2.62 4.65
CA PHE A 81 -10.92 1.43 5.04
C PHE A 81 -10.57 0.53 3.86
N THR A 82 -9.41 -0.10 3.98
CA THR A 82 -8.97 -1.24 3.18
C THR A 82 -8.97 -2.49 4.06
N THR A 83 -9.61 -3.55 3.58
CA THR A 83 -9.63 -4.88 4.17
C THR A 83 -8.80 -5.84 3.32
N PHE A 84 -7.97 -6.63 3.97
CA PHE A 84 -7.20 -7.74 3.41
C PHE A 84 -7.78 -9.03 3.96
N GLU A 85 -8.13 -9.96 3.08
CA GLU A 85 -8.64 -11.29 3.43
C GLU A 85 -7.67 -12.36 2.93
N ASP A 86 -7.21 -13.26 3.80
CA ASP A 86 -6.46 -14.44 3.44
C ASP A 86 -7.39 -15.46 2.78
N ILE A 87 -7.08 -15.85 1.54
CA ILE A 87 -7.89 -16.79 0.77
C ILE A 87 -7.62 -18.26 1.11
N PHE A 88 -6.60 -18.54 1.93
CA PHE A 88 -6.22 -19.88 2.35
C PHE A 88 -6.59 -20.21 3.79
N ALA A 89 -7.09 -19.24 4.56
CA ALA A 89 -7.55 -19.48 5.92
C ALA A 89 -8.72 -20.46 5.95
N GLU A 90 -8.73 -21.38 6.93
CA GLU A 90 -9.87 -22.27 7.17
C GLU A 90 -11.07 -21.45 7.71
N GLU A 91 -12.30 -21.92 7.47
CA GLU A 91 -13.54 -21.17 7.79
C GLU A 91 -13.68 -20.79 9.28
N ASP A 92 -12.94 -21.44 10.18
CA ASP A 92 -12.91 -21.22 11.62
C ASP A 92 -11.67 -20.47 12.14
N GLU A 93 -10.76 -20.00 11.26
CA GLU A 93 -9.62 -19.18 11.68
C GLU A 93 -10.03 -17.73 11.95
N GLU A 94 -9.98 -17.33 13.24
CA GLU A 94 -10.24 -15.97 13.72
C GLU A 94 -9.27 -14.90 13.16
N ASP A 95 -8.19 -15.31 12.48
CA ASP A 95 -7.08 -14.46 12.02
C ASP A 95 -6.93 -14.37 10.49
N SER A 96 -8.03 -14.46 9.77
CA SER A 96 -8.08 -14.41 8.30
C SER A 96 -8.14 -13.00 7.69
N THR A 97 -8.28 -11.94 8.50
CA THR A 97 -8.44 -10.57 8.00
C THR A 97 -7.59 -9.53 8.70
N CYS A 98 -7.23 -8.49 7.94
CA CYS A 98 -6.59 -7.26 8.42
C CYS A 98 -7.35 -6.04 7.86
N GLU A 99 -7.56 -5.01 8.67
CA GLU A 99 -8.21 -3.76 8.26
C GLU A 99 -7.33 -2.56 8.64
N ILE A 100 -7.25 -1.58 7.74
CA ILE A 100 -6.45 -0.36 7.87
C ILE A 100 -7.18 0.82 7.20
N GLU A 101 -6.92 2.06 7.62
CA GLU A 101 -7.44 3.20 6.87
C GLU A 101 -6.89 3.22 5.44
N THR A 102 -7.75 3.43 4.43
CA THR A 102 -7.36 3.43 3.01
C THR A 102 -6.23 4.42 2.74
N LEU A 103 -6.28 5.58 3.37
CA LEU A 103 -5.23 6.58 3.27
C LEU A 103 -3.86 6.07 3.79
N GLU A 104 -3.85 5.29 4.87
CA GLU A 104 -2.63 4.70 5.41
C GLU A 104 -2.12 3.57 4.51
N TYR A 105 -3.01 2.74 3.96
CA TYR A 105 -2.63 1.74 2.97
C TYR A 105 -1.94 2.36 1.75
N VAL A 106 -2.51 3.41 1.17
CA VAL A 106 -1.90 4.10 0.00
C VAL A 106 -0.52 4.65 0.34
N LYS A 107 -0.31 5.20 1.55
CA LYS A 107 1.01 5.66 1.99
C LYS A 107 2.02 4.52 2.11
N ILE A 108 1.60 3.36 2.60
CA ILE A 108 2.42 2.15 2.72
C ILE A 108 2.80 1.63 1.34
N LEU A 109 1.83 1.53 0.41
CA LEU A 109 2.08 1.09 -0.97
C LEU A 109 3.07 2.01 -1.69
N LEU A 110 2.91 3.33 -1.55
CA LEU A 110 3.85 4.32 -2.10
C LEU A 110 5.26 4.21 -1.50
N LEU A 111 5.37 3.98 -0.19
CA LEU A 111 6.64 3.75 0.49
C LEU A 111 7.31 2.49 -0.08
N TRP A 112 6.59 1.37 -0.07
CA TRP A 112 7.09 0.09 -0.57
C TRP A 112 7.58 0.22 -2.02
N ALA A 113 6.76 0.79 -2.90
CA ALA A 113 7.10 0.96 -4.31
C ALA A 113 8.38 1.78 -4.49
N LYS A 114 8.52 2.87 -3.73
CA LYS A 114 9.72 3.73 -3.77
C LYS A 114 10.97 2.96 -3.39
N GLU A 115 10.93 2.25 -2.26
CA GLU A 115 12.07 1.46 -1.79
C GLU A 115 12.40 0.32 -2.78
N ASN A 116 11.38 -0.34 -3.34
CA ASN A 116 11.53 -1.42 -4.30
C ASN A 116 12.21 -0.95 -5.60
N PHE A 117 11.75 0.14 -6.22
CA PHE A 117 12.37 0.68 -7.43
C PHE A 117 13.77 1.23 -7.17
N GLN A 118 13.97 1.90 -6.03
CA GLN A 118 15.29 2.37 -5.64
C GLN A 118 16.27 1.20 -5.47
N TYR A 119 15.85 0.15 -4.78
CA TYR A 119 16.68 -1.03 -4.54
C TYR A 119 16.99 -1.79 -5.84
N LYS A 120 15.99 -2.06 -6.67
CA LYS A 120 16.17 -2.71 -7.99
C LYS A 120 17.10 -1.91 -8.90
N SER A 121 17.00 -0.58 -8.91
CA SER A 121 17.89 0.31 -9.66
C SER A 121 19.34 0.25 -9.14
N GLN A 122 19.53 0.26 -7.81
CA GLN A 122 20.86 0.12 -7.19
C GLN A 122 21.52 -1.23 -7.49
N ARG A 123 20.72 -2.29 -7.55
CA ARG A 123 21.18 -3.66 -7.87
C ARG A 123 21.38 -3.91 -9.37
N GLY A 124 20.99 -2.97 -10.23
CA GLY A 124 21.07 -3.12 -11.69
C GLY A 124 20.05 -4.11 -12.27
N VAL A 125 18.97 -4.37 -11.55
CA VAL A 125 17.85 -5.24 -11.99
C VAL A 125 16.98 -4.52 -13.02
N ILE A 126 16.87 -3.20 -12.89
CA ILE A 126 16.21 -2.30 -13.84
C ILE A 126 17.20 -1.24 -14.34
N LEU A 127 16.89 -0.59 -15.46
CA LEU A 127 17.72 0.51 -15.95
C LEU A 127 17.64 1.71 -14.98
N LYS A 128 18.73 2.48 -14.90
CA LYS A 128 18.77 3.66 -14.01
C LYS A 128 17.73 4.70 -14.41
N GLU A 129 17.53 4.88 -15.71
CA GLU A 129 16.55 5.79 -16.28
C GLU A 129 15.13 5.36 -15.94
N GLU A 130 14.83 4.06 -16.04
CA GLU A 130 13.53 3.49 -15.65
C GLU A 130 13.27 3.68 -14.15
N GLY A 131 14.27 3.38 -13.31
CA GLY A 131 14.19 3.60 -11.87
C GLY A 131 13.98 5.08 -11.53
N GLN A 132 14.64 6.00 -12.25
CA GLN A 132 14.46 7.44 -12.03
C GLN A 132 13.04 7.90 -12.37
N VAL A 133 12.50 7.49 -13.53
CA VAL A 133 11.12 7.82 -13.94
C VAL A 133 10.11 7.33 -12.89
N ALA A 134 10.29 6.10 -12.39
CA ALA A 134 9.43 5.55 -11.35
C ALA A 134 9.52 6.37 -10.05
N LEU A 135 10.72 6.72 -9.61
CA LEU A 135 10.93 7.49 -8.38
C LEU A 135 10.35 8.91 -8.46
N GLU A 136 10.49 9.58 -9.61
CA GLU A 136 9.91 10.91 -9.83
C GLU A 136 8.38 10.86 -9.71
N TRP A 137 7.74 9.93 -10.42
CA TRP A 137 6.28 9.74 -10.35
C TRP A 137 5.80 9.36 -8.94
N LEU A 138 6.49 8.46 -8.25
CA LEU A 138 6.13 8.05 -6.88
C LEU A 138 6.24 9.21 -5.88
N ASN A 139 7.24 10.08 -6.02
CA ASN A 139 7.36 11.27 -5.17
C ASN A 139 6.23 12.28 -5.44
N GLU A 140 5.83 12.48 -6.69
CA GLU A 140 4.67 13.31 -7.04
C GLU A 140 3.39 12.77 -6.40
N LYS A 141 3.15 11.45 -6.50
CA LYS A 141 1.97 10.81 -5.90
C LYS A 141 1.98 10.84 -4.38
N TYR A 142 3.15 10.72 -3.75
CA TYR A 142 3.28 10.89 -2.31
C TYR A 142 2.81 12.28 -1.86
N ILE A 143 3.21 13.34 -2.58
CA ILE A 143 2.76 14.70 -2.29
C ILE A 143 1.24 14.84 -2.47
N GLU A 144 0.69 14.30 -3.56
CA GLU A 144 -0.76 14.30 -3.82
C GLU A 144 -1.54 13.67 -2.64
N VAL A 145 -1.11 12.49 -2.18
CA VAL A 145 -1.72 11.76 -1.06
C VAL A 145 -1.60 12.51 0.26
N LEU A 146 -0.48 13.19 0.53
CA LEU A 146 -0.35 14.03 1.73
C LEU A 146 -1.35 15.19 1.72
N VAL A 147 -1.54 15.84 0.57
CA VAL A 147 -2.53 16.93 0.42
C VAL A 147 -3.95 16.41 0.58
N LEU A 148 -4.26 15.23 0.02
CA LEU A 148 -5.57 14.59 0.20
C LEU A 148 -5.83 14.25 1.67
N GLY A 149 -4.86 13.66 2.38
CA GLY A 149 -4.99 13.34 3.79
C GLY A 149 -5.33 14.56 4.66
N GLN A 150 -4.65 15.69 4.43
CA GLN A 150 -4.97 16.95 5.14
C GLN A 150 -6.38 17.44 4.87
N LYS A 151 -6.92 17.25 3.65
CA LYS A 151 -8.30 17.61 3.32
C LYS A 151 -9.30 16.70 4.03
N ILE A 152 -9.06 15.40 4.03
CA ILE A 152 -9.91 14.40 4.70
C ILE A 152 -10.00 14.68 6.19
N GLU A 153 -8.86 14.93 6.85
CA GLU A 153 -8.81 15.29 8.29
C GLU A 153 -9.62 16.57 8.58
N ARG A 154 -9.48 17.60 7.73
CA ARG A 154 -10.24 18.85 7.89
C ARG A 154 -11.74 18.63 7.77
N ILE A 155 -12.19 17.84 6.79
CA ILE A 155 -13.62 17.53 6.59
C ILE A 155 -14.16 16.77 7.80
N ASN A 156 -13.43 15.76 8.28
CA ASN A 156 -13.85 14.97 9.44
C ASN A 156 -13.96 15.83 10.71
N ASN A 157 -13.02 16.76 10.92
CA ASN A 157 -13.09 17.70 12.04
C ASN A 157 -14.28 18.66 11.96
N LEU A 158 -14.69 19.08 10.75
CA LEU A 158 -15.87 19.92 10.56
C LEU A 158 -17.17 19.17 10.88
N LYS A 159 -17.28 17.89 10.47
CA LYS A 159 -18.45 17.05 10.75
C LYS A 159 -18.67 16.75 12.24
N LEU A 160 -17.63 16.86 13.07
CA LEU A 160 -17.71 16.64 14.52
C LEU A 160 -18.20 17.87 15.31
N ILE A 161 -18.39 19.01 14.64
CA ILE A 161 -18.80 20.29 15.25
C ILE A 161 -20.29 20.59 14.98
N GLU A 162 -20.94 19.82 14.11
CA GLU A 162 -22.38 19.88 13.81
C GLU A 162 -23.18 18.86 14.63
#